data_AF-A0A4P7ZRY3-F1
#
_entry.id   AF-A0A4P7ZRY3-F1
#
_cell.length_a   1.000
_cell.length_b   1.000
_cell.length_c   1.000
_cell.angle_alpha   90.00
_cell.angle_beta   90.00
_cell.angle_gamma   90.00
#
_symmetry.space_group_name_H-M   'P 1'
#
loop_
_entity.id
_entity.type
_entity.pdbx_description
1 polymer ?
#
loop_
_entity_poly.entity_id
_entity_poly.type
_entity_poly.pdbx_seq_one_letter_code
_entity_poly.pdbx_strand_id
1 'polypeptide(L)' 'MIGTAAVLVLAKERRLLSTCKPLLVAMREQGYFLSDSLIACVLEQCGESTG' A
#
# COMPACT_ATOMS: atom_id res chain seq x y z
N MET A 1 4.55 -9.15 6.88
CA MET A 1 4.03 -9.09 5.50
C MET A 1 5.20 -9.39 4.57
N ILE A 2 5.08 -10.34 3.64
CA ILE A 2 6.12 -10.62 2.64
C ILE A 2 5.44 -10.54 1.27
N GLY A 3 5.90 -9.65 0.39
CA GLY A 3 5.30 -9.42 -0.95
C GLY A 3 5.39 -7.96 -1.42
N THR A 4 4.85 -7.65 -2.60
CA THR A 4 4.96 -6.32 -3.25
C THR A 4 4.38 -5.18 -2.41
N ALA A 5 3.30 -5.42 -1.66
CA ALA A 5 2.74 -4.42 -0.75
C ALA A 5 3.70 -4.03 0.39
N ALA A 6 4.53 -4.96 0.87
CA ALA A 6 5.55 -4.68 1.89
C ALA A 6 6.68 -3.78 1.34
N VAL A 7 6.96 -3.85 0.03
CA VAL A 7 7.93 -2.95 -0.62
C VAL A 7 7.41 -1.51 -0.61
N LEU A 8 6.11 -1.31 -0.79
CA LEU A 8 5.48 0.02 -0.71
C LEU A 8 5.56 0.58 0.70
N VAL A 9 5.32 -0.24 1.73
CA VAL A 9 5.50 0.15 3.14
C VAL A 9 6.94 0.58 3.40
N LEU A 10 7.92 -0.23 3.01
CA LEU A 10 9.34 0.11 3.18
C LEU A 10 9.73 1.41 2.44
N ALA A 11 9.19 1.62 1.24
CA ALA A 11 9.44 2.83 0.47
C ALA A 11 8.85 4.07 1.17
N LYS A 12 7.66 3.95 1.79
CA LYS A 12 7.06 5.01 2.62
C LYS A 12 7.90 5.31 3.86
N GLU A 13 8.33 4.28 4.59
CA GLU A 13 9.20 4.43 5.78
C GLU A 13 10.51 5.15 5.43
N ARG A 14 11.07 4.86 4.26
CA ARG A 14 12.27 5.52 3.73
C ARG A 14 12.00 6.89 3.10
N ARG A 15 10.76 7.39 3.17
CA ARG A 15 10.31 8.68 2.59
C ARG A 15 10.55 8.80 1.08
N LEU A 16 10.62 7.67 0.37
CA LEU A 16 10.72 7.63 -1.09
C LEU A 16 9.37 7.89 -1.77
N LEU A 17 8.28 7.68 -1.02
CA LEU A 17 6.91 7.92 -1.46
C LEU A 17 6.20 8.84 -0.46
N SER A 18 5.41 9.77 -0.96
CA SER A 18 4.55 10.62 -0.13
C SER A 18 3.28 9.90 0.30
N THR A 19 2.70 9.04 -0.56
CA THR A 19 1.51 8.23 -0.27
C THR A 19 1.59 6.84 -0.92
N CYS A 20 0.97 5.83 -0.29
CA CYS A 20 0.88 4.46 -0.76
C CYS A 20 -0.49 4.14 -1.40
N LYS A 21 -1.57 4.81 -0.97
CA LYS A 21 -2.93 4.60 -1.50
C LYS A 21 -3.02 4.56 -3.04
N PRO A 22 -2.51 5.56 -3.80
CA PRO A 22 -2.66 5.56 -5.26
C PRO A 22 -1.94 4.37 -5.93
N LEU A 23 -0.82 3.93 -5.37
CA LEU A 23 -0.06 2.79 -5.91
C LEU A 23 -0.78 1.47 -5.65
N LEU A 24 -1.36 1.29 -4.46
CA LEU A 24 -2.16 0.11 -4.13
C LEU A 24 -3.40 0.00 -5.03
N VAL A 25 -4.08 1.13 -5.28
CA VAL A 25 -5.23 1.17 -6.20
C VAL A 25 -4.80 0.81 -7.62
N ALA A 26 -3.72 1.43 -8.13
CA ALA A 26 -3.20 1.14 -9.46
C ALA A 26 -2.80 -0.34 -9.62
N MET A 27 -2.18 -0.95 -8.62
CA MET A 27 -1.85 -2.38 -8.66
C MET A 27 -3.10 -3.25 -8.82
N ARG A 28 -4.17 -2.93 -8.07
CA ARG A 28 -5.44 -3.66 -8.16
C ARG A 28 -6.09 -3.51 -9.54
N GLU A 29 -6.08 -2.30 -10.09
CA GLU A 29 -6.58 -2.02 -11.44
C GLU A 29 -5.80 -2.75 -12.54
N GLN A 30 -4.50 -2.99 -12.31
CA GLN A 30 -3.64 -3.78 -13.21
C GLN A 30 -3.78 -5.30 -13.03
N GLY A 31 -4.73 -5.75 -12.21
CA GLY A 31 -5.05 -7.18 -12.04
C GLY A 31 -4.31 -7.87 -10.89
N TYR A 32 -3.58 -7.14 -10.03
CA TYR A 32 -3.09 -7.72 -8.78
C TYR A 32 -4.25 -7.93 -7.81
N PHE A 33 -4.33 -9.14 -7.25
CA PHE A 33 -5.28 -9.40 -6.18
C PHE A 33 -4.80 -8.73 -4.88
N LEU A 34 -5.48 -7.65 -4.50
CA LEU A 34 -5.32 -6.96 -3.22
C LEU A 34 -6.69 -6.90 -2.54
N SER A 35 -6.86 -7.65 -1.45
CA SER A 35 -8.11 -7.59 -0.68
C SER A 35 -8.25 -6.23 0.00
N ASP A 36 -9.48 -5.81 0.26
CA ASP A 36 -9.73 -4.54 0.97
C ASP A 36 -9.09 -4.55 2.37
N SER A 37 -9.06 -5.71 3.03
CA SER A 37 -8.36 -5.90 4.32
C SER A 37 -6.85 -5.72 4.21
N LEU A 38 -6.22 -6.17 3.11
CA LEU A 38 -4.80 -5.98 2.87
C LEU A 38 -4.50 -4.50 2.61
N ILE A 39 -5.31 -3.85 1.77
CA ILE A 39 -5.16 -2.40 1.49
C ILE A 39 -5.28 -1.61 2.79
N ALA A 40 -6.30 -1.87 3.60
CA ALA A 40 -6.48 -1.20 4.89
C ALA A 40 -5.28 -1.40 5.82
N CYS A 41 -4.78 -2.64 5.94
CA CYS A 41 -3.61 -2.95 6.77
C CYS A 41 -2.34 -2.23 6.29
N VAL A 42 -2.12 -2.14 4.98
CA VAL A 42 -0.96 -1.43 4.41
C VAL A 42 -1.08 0.08 4.66
N LEU A 43 -2.26 0.66 4.44
CA LEU A 43 -2.49 2.09 4.68
C LEU A 43 -2.26 2.44 6.16
N GLU A 44 -2.77 1.62 7.07
CA GLU A 44 -2.54 1.79 8.51
C GLU A 44 -1.04 1.73 8.86
N GLN A 45 -0.30 0.76 8.33
CA GLN A 45 1.17 0.68 8.52
C GLN A 45 1.91 1.90 7.96
N CYS A 46 1.42 2.46 6.86
CA CYS A 46 1.97 3.66 6.24
C CYS A 46 1.55 4.97 6.95
N GLY A 47 0.71 4.89 7.99
CA GLY A 47 0.14 6.06 8.65
C GLY A 47 -0.85 6.85 7.78
N GLU A 48 -1.47 6.18 6.80
CA GLU A 48 -2.44 6.75 5.87
C GLU A 48 -3.87 6.37 6.27
N SER A 49 -4.79 7.34 6.23
CA SER A 49 -6.20 7.10 6.54
C SER A 49 -6.96 6.57 5.32
N THR A 50 -7.94 5.70 5.57
CA THR A 50 -8.83 5.12 4.55
C THR A 50 -9.89 6.07 3.97
N GLY A 51 -9.88 7.35 4.37
CA GLY A 51 -10.86 8.38 3.98
C GLY A 51 -11.01 8.61 2.49
#